data_AF-A0A9P3JQN6-F1
#
_entry.id   AF-A0A9P3JQN6-F1
#
_cell.length_a   1.000
_cell.length_b   1.000
_cell.length_c   1.000
_cell.angle_alpha   90.00
_cell.angle_beta   90.00
_cell.angle_gamma   90.00
#
_symmetry.space_group_name_H-M   'P 1'
#
loop_
_entity.id
_entity.type
_entity.pdbx_description
1 polymer ?
#
loop_
_entity_poly.entity_id
_entity_poly.type
_entity_poly.pdbx_seq_one_letter_code
_entity_poly.pdbx_strand_id
1 'polypeptide(L)'
;METSLRLNAEDRSLVMHAKENFVSDGNIALQVHAKLNTQTGKPSCLIQLKKKFFPEVLTSIDVGAKVDVESREVTYSIQGKKTWELTDNGLLCLDLKGAYNYQPHTQSGKPKASVELSQKVFNFTEDQDLKVKLGYNVVARKPYLQLRENNWTLNAELRESGGKRVHWSIAYDL
;
A
#
# COMPACT_ATOMS: atom_id res chain seq x y z
N MET A 1 17.03 -0.92 -4.33
CA MET A 1 16.67 -0.68 -2.91
C MET A 1 15.89 0.59 -2.72
N GLU A 2 14.73 0.50 -2.09
CA GLU A 2 13.91 1.63 -1.61
C GLU A 2 14.02 1.70 -0.08
N THR A 3 14.29 2.88 0.47
CA THR A 3 14.37 3.13 1.91
C THR A 3 13.41 4.22 2.32
N SER A 4 12.81 4.10 3.51
CA SER A 4 11.89 5.12 4.03
C SER A 4 11.89 5.16 5.56
N LEU A 5 11.67 6.35 6.11
CA LEU A 5 11.36 6.58 7.51
C LEU A 5 9.85 6.70 7.67
N ARG A 6 9.26 5.96 8.61
CA ARG A 6 7.79 5.92 8.79
C ARG A 6 7.41 6.19 10.24
N LEU A 7 6.50 7.11 10.44
CA LEU A 7 5.91 7.45 11.73
C LEU A 7 4.41 7.17 11.70
N ASN A 8 3.90 6.49 12.73
CA ASN A 8 2.48 6.19 12.89
C ASN A 8 1.93 6.84 14.17
N ALA A 9 0.71 7.36 14.10
CA ALA A 9 -0.01 7.95 15.24
C ALA A 9 -0.29 6.95 16.38
N GLU A 10 -0.47 5.66 16.10
CA GLU A 10 -0.78 4.65 17.12
C GLU A 10 0.40 4.36 18.02
N ASP A 11 1.49 3.88 17.43
CA ASP A 11 2.66 3.43 18.19
C ASP A 11 3.56 4.61 18.57
N ARG A 12 3.38 5.78 17.90
CA ARG A 12 4.26 6.96 17.97
C ARG A 12 5.75 6.62 17.82
N SER A 13 6.04 5.49 17.19
CA SER A 13 7.38 4.99 16.99
C SER A 13 7.82 5.28 15.56
N LEU A 14 9.05 5.76 15.43
CA LEU A 14 9.71 5.85 14.12
C LEU A 14 10.18 4.45 13.70
N VAL A 15 9.94 4.12 12.43
CA VAL A 15 10.32 2.84 11.84
C VAL A 15 11.19 3.13 10.61
N MET A 16 12.40 2.58 10.60
CA MET A 16 13.20 2.51 9.39
C MET A 16 12.71 1.33 8.57
N HIS A 17 12.32 1.57 7.32
CA HIS A 17 11.80 0.56 6.41
C HIS A 17 12.67 0.50 5.17
N ALA A 18 13.14 -0.70 4.83
CA ALA A 18 13.84 -1.00 3.59
C ALA A 18 13.04 -2.02 2.78
N LYS A 19 13.06 -1.86 1.45
CA LYS A 19 12.39 -2.75 0.51
C LYS A 19 13.26 -2.97 -0.72
N GLU A 20 13.45 -4.23 -1.08
CA GLU A 20 14.10 -4.64 -2.33
C GLU A 20 13.13 -5.43 -3.19
N ASN A 21 13.16 -5.20 -4.51
CA ASN A 21 12.34 -5.93 -5.47
C ASN A 21 13.26 -6.65 -6.46
N PHE A 22 13.27 -7.97 -6.41
CA PHE A 22 13.91 -8.81 -7.42
C PHE A 22 12.86 -9.23 -8.43
N VAL A 23 12.96 -8.73 -9.66
CA VAL A 23 12.00 -9.01 -10.73
C VAL A 23 12.64 -9.90 -11.76
N SER A 24 11.93 -10.95 -12.17
CA SER A 24 12.30 -11.83 -13.27
C SER A 24 11.45 -11.51 -14.50
N ASP A 25 12.00 -11.77 -15.69
CA ASP A 25 11.36 -11.57 -17.01
C ASP A 25 9.97 -12.20 -17.10
N GLY A 26 9.72 -13.26 -16.33
CA GLY A 26 8.41 -13.89 -16.23
C GLY A 26 7.36 -13.11 -15.44
N ASN A 27 7.46 -11.79 -15.21
CA ASN A 27 6.52 -11.04 -14.34
C ASN A 27 6.41 -11.60 -12.92
N ILE A 28 7.47 -12.25 -12.43
CA ILE A 28 7.59 -12.75 -11.06
C ILE A 28 8.40 -11.72 -10.28
N ALA A 29 7.89 -11.31 -9.13
CA ALA A 29 8.57 -10.38 -8.23
C ALA A 29 8.72 -11.01 -6.85
N LEU A 30 9.96 -11.14 -6.40
CA LEU A 30 10.30 -11.39 -4.99
C LEU A 30 10.55 -10.03 -4.33
N GLN A 31 9.75 -9.71 -3.33
CA GLN A 31 9.87 -8.48 -2.54
C GLN A 31 10.33 -8.84 -1.13
N VAL A 32 11.39 -8.19 -0.67
CA VAL A 32 11.89 -8.34 0.69
C VAL A 32 11.68 -7.02 1.41
N HIS A 33 10.97 -7.03 2.52
CA HIS A 33 10.73 -5.87 3.37
C HIS A 33 11.39 -6.08 4.72
N ALA A 34 12.29 -5.18 5.10
CA ALA A 34 12.88 -5.15 6.43
C ALA A 34 12.39 -3.89 7.16
N LYS A 35 12.06 -4.02 8.44
CA LYS A 35 11.68 -2.89 9.30
C LYS A 35 12.48 -2.95 10.59
N LEU A 36 12.92 -1.80 11.07
CA LEU A 36 13.51 -1.63 12.39
C LEU A 36 12.71 -0.58 13.15
N ASN A 37 12.07 -0.98 14.24
CA ASN A 37 11.40 -0.05 15.13
C ASN A 37 12.46 0.64 16.02
N THR A 38 12.60 1.95 15.93
CA THR A 38 13.67 2.68 16.65
C THR A 38 13.41 2.81 18.14
N GLN A 39 12.17 2.63 18.59
CA GLN A 39 11.81 2.71 20.01
C GLN A 39 12.13 1.41 20.74
N THR A 40 11.84 0.27 20.10
CA THR A 40 12.03 -1.06 20.71
C THR A 40 13.32 -1.75 20.28
N GLY A 41 13.96 -1.26 19.21
CA GLY A 41 15.11 -1.90 18.58
C GLY A 41 14.78 -3.22 17.87
N LYS A 42 13.50 -3.62 17.80
CA LYS A 42 13.09 -4.91 17.23
C LYS A 42 13.09 -4.86 15.70
N PRO A 43 13.83 -5.77 15.03
CA PRO A 43 13.73 -5.95 13.60
C PRO A 43 12.54 -6.86 13.23
N SER A 44 11.91 -6.60 12.09
CA SER A 44 10.94 -7.52 11.47
C SER A 44 11.21 -7.64 9.98
N CYS A 45 10.93 -8.81 9.42
CA CYS A 45 11.16 -9.10 8.01
C CYS A 45 9.93 -9.79 7.40
N LEU A 46 9.51 -9.30 6.23
CA LEU A 46 8.42 -9.85 5.44
C LEU A 46 8.94 -10.14 4.04
N ILE A 47 8.80 -11.38 3.60
CA ILE A 47 9.16 -11.82 2.25
C ILE A 47 7.87 -12.08 1.47
N GLN A 48 7.78 -11.56 0.26
CA GLN A 48 6.62 -11.75 -0.61
C GLN A 48 7.06 -12.23 -1.99
N LEU A 49 6.53 -13.36 -2.44
CA LEU A 49 6.63 -13.80 -3.83
C LEU A 49 5.30 -13.57 -4.52
N LYS A 50 5.31 -12.88 -5.67
CA LYS A 50 4.09 -12.66 -6.46
C LYS A 50 4.35 -12.79 -7.95
N LYS A 51 3.37 -13.32 -8.66
CA LYS A 51 3.27 -13.34 -10.11
C LYS A 51 2.21 -12.34 -10.54
N LYS A 52 2.56 -11.47 -11.48
CA LYS A 52 1.63 -10.51 -12.09
C LYS A 52 1.10 -11.01 -13.42
N PHE A 53 -0.17 -10.71 -13.67
CA PHE A 53 -0.90 -11.00 -14.90
C PHE A 53 -1.61 -9.73 -15.37
N PHE A 54 -1.76 -9.59 -16.68
CA PHE A 54 -2.37 -8.43 -17.34
C PHE A 54 -3.48 -8.90 -18.29
N PRO A 55 -4.62 -9.38 -17.77
CA PRO A 55 -5.75 -9.81 -18.60
C PRO A 55 -6.47 -8.61 -19.22
N GLU A 56 -7.23 -8.81 -20.29
CA GLU A 56 -7.91 -7.73 -21.01
C GLU A 56 -8.93 -6.94 -20.15
N VAL A 57 -9.60 -7.61 -19.21
CA VAL A 57 -10.70 -7.02 -18.43
C VAL A 57 -10.21 -6.17 -17.23
N LEU A 58 -8.98 -6.43 -16.73
CA LEU A 58 -8.41 -5.80 -15.54
C LEU A 58 -7.02 -5.24 -15.84
N THR A 59 -6.68 -4.10 -15.24
CA THR A 59 -5.34 -3.53 -15.37
C THR A 59 -4.26 -4.46 -14.84
N SER A 60 -4.53 -5.20 -13.77
CA SER A 60 -3.61 -6.24 -13.28
C SER A 60 -4.31 -7.24 -12.36
N ILE A 61 -3.79 -8.47 -12.35
CA ILE A 61 -4.03 -9.47 -11.30
C ILE A 61 -2.67 -9.91 -10.75
N ASP A 62 -2.50 -9.85 -9.44
CA ASP A 62 -1.34 -10.34 -8.73
C ASP A 62 -1.75 -11.57 -7.90
N VAL A 63 -1.03 -12.67 -8.05
CA VAL A 63 -1.19 -13.88 -7.21
C VAL A 63 0.14 -14.15 -6.51
N GLY A 64 0.11 -14.42 -5.20
CA GLY A 64 1.35 -14.60 -4.46
C GLY A 64 1.20 -15.18 -3.08
N ALA A 65 2.35 -15.36 -2.43
CA ALA A 65 2.48 -15.77 -1.04
C ALA A 65 3.36 -14.77 -0.30
N LYS A 66 3.05 -14.56 0.98
CA LYS A 66 3.80 -13.71 1.90
C LYS A 66 4.17 -14.54 3.12
N VAL A 67 5.39 -14.36 3.59
CA VAL A 67 5.90 -15.00 4.81
C VAL A 67 6.39 -13.90 5.73
N ASP A 68 5.77 -13.83 6.91
CA ASP A 68 6.31 -13.07 8.02
C ASP A 68 7.36 -13.93 8.72
N VAL A 69 8.61 -13.46 8.75
CA VAL A 69 9.74 -14.25 9.25
C VAL A 69 9.70 -14.39 10.78
N GLU A 70 9.12 -13.41 11.48
CA GLU A 70 9.05 -13.40 12.94
C GLU A 70 7.96 -14.36 13.43
N SER A 71 6.75 -14.24 12.88
CA SER A 71 5.63 -15.12 13.26
C SER A 71 5.62 -16.46 12.52
N ARG A 72 6.44 -16.62 11.48
CA ARG A 72 6.44 -17.75 10.53
C ARG A 72 5.07 -17.99 9.88
N GLU A 73 4.23 -16.97 9.82
CA GLU A 73 2.92 -17.05 9.20
C GLU A 73 3.02 -16.91 7.68
N VAL A 74 2.40 -17.85 6.98
CA VAL A 74 2.25 -17.81 5.52
C VAL A 74 0.86 -17.28 5.17
N THR A 75 0.81 -16.32 4.26
CA THR A 75 -0.44 -15.76 3.72
C THR A 75 -0.43 -15.86 2.20
N TYR A 76 -1.42 -16.54 1.63
CA TYR A 76 -1.66 -16.52 0.19
C TYR A 76 -2.54 -15.32 -0.16
N SER A 77 -2.23 -14.63 -1.25
CA SER A 77 -2.97 -13.44 -1.67
C SER A 77 -3.25 -13.45 -3.16
N ILE A 78 -4.50 -13.17 -3.52
CA ILE A 78 -4.90 -12.76 -4.86
C ILE A 78 -5.36 -11.30 -4.80
N GLN A 79 -4.92 -10.48 -5.75
CA GLN A 79 -5.27 -9.07 -5.84
C GLN A 79 -5.56 -8.68 -7.28
N GLY A 80 -6.72 -8.08 -7.53
CA GLY A 80 -7.08 -7.47 -8.81
C GLY A 80 -7.10 -5.95 -8.72
N LYS A 81 -6.71 -5.30 -9.81
CA LYS A 81 -6.83 -3.85 -9.99
C LYS A 81 -7.44 -3.55 -11.35
N LYS A 82 -8.40 -2.63 -11.40
CA LYS A 82 -8.85 -1.94 -12.61
C LYS A 82 -8.65 -0.44 -12.44
N THR A 83 -8.11 0.20 -13.46
CA THR A 83 -7.80 1.63 -13.49
C THR A 83 -8.53 2.24 -14.67
N TRP A 84 -9.22 3.34 -14.44
CA TRP A 84 -9.79 4.19 -15.48
C TRP A 84 -9.11 5.55 -15.41
N GLU A 85 -8.63 6.02 -16.55
CA GLU A 85 -8.16 7.39 -16.71
C GLU A 85 -9.38 8.25 -17.03
N LEU A 86 -9.70 9.19 -16.15
CA LEU A 86 -10.88 10.05 -16.27
C LEU A 86 -10.60 11.32 -17.08
N THR A 87 -9.32 11.60 -17.34
CA THR A 87 -8.86 12.72 -18.16
C THR A 87 -7.88 12.21 -19.19
N ASP A 88 -7.87 12.81 -20.38
CA ASP A 88 -7.02 12.40 -21.52
C ASP A 88 -5.51 12.51 -21.23
N ASN A 89 -5.15 13.31 -20.22
CA ASN A 89 -3.77 13.49 -19.76
C ASN A 89 -3.34 12.52 -18.65
N GLY A 90 -4.21 11.60 -18.22
CA GLY A 90 -3.90 10.59 -17.19
C GLY A 90 -3.63 11.15 -15.79
N LEU A 91 -3.98 12.42 -15.53
CA LEU A 91 -3.76 13.07 -14.23
C LEU A 91 -4.84 12.72 -13.22
N LEU A 92 -6.06 12.46 -13.69
CA LEU A 92 -7.16 12.00 -12.86
C LEU A 92 -7.44 10.53 -13.16
N CYS A 93 -7.25 9.67 -12.15
CA CYS A 93 -7.49 8.24 -12.27
C CYS A 93 -8.49 7.75 -11.22
N LEU A 94 -9.33 6.80 -11.61
CA LEU A 94 -10.15 6.01 -10.71
C LEU A 94 -9.61 4.58 -10.67
N ASP A 95 -9.22 4.11 -9.49
CA ASP A 95 -8.79 2.74 -9.27
C ASP A 95 -9.88 1.96 -8.50
N LEU A 96 -10.29 0.81 -9.04
CA LEU A 96 -10.99 -0.23 -8.28
C LEU A 96 -9.99 -1.33 -7.93
N LYS A 97 -9.89 -1.65 -6.64
CA LYS A 97 -8.98 -2.68 -6.11
C LYS A 97 -9.77 -3.70 -5.32
N GLY A 98 -9.50 -4.97 -5.59
CA GLY A 98 -10.01 -6.10 -4.82
C GLY A 98 -8.86 -7.02 -4.43
N ALA A 99 -8.89 -7.59 -3.24
CA ALA A 99 -7.94 -8.63 -2.85
C ALA A 99 -8.57 -9.60 -1.87
N TYR A 100 -8.05 -10.83 -1.85
CA TYR A 100 -8.40 -11.83 -0.86
C TYR A 100 -7.10 -12.43 -0.32
N ASN A 101 -6.92 -12.34 1.00
CA ASN A 101 -5.77 -12.91 1.68
C ASN A 101 -6.22 -14.09 2.52
N TYR A 102 -5.64 -15.26 2.29
CA TYR A 102 -5.95 -16.49 3.01
C TYR A 102 -4.75 -16.91 3.87
N GLN A 103 -5.00 -17.13 5.16
CA GLN A 103 -4.03 -17.61 6.12
C GLN A 103 -4.36 -19.07 6.46
N PRO A 104 -3.57 -20.05 5.98
CA PRO A 104 -3.87 -21.47 6.18
C PRO A 104 -3.84 -21.88 7.65
N HIS A 105 -2.91 -21.33 8.45
CA HIS A 105 -2.74 -21.70 9.85
C HIS A 105 -3.98 -21.38 10.70
N THR A 106 -4.60 -20.22 10.47
CA THR A 106 -5.82 -19.79 11.16
C THR A 106 -7.10 -20.12 10.41
N GLN A 107 -6.99 -20.75 9.23
CA GLN A 107 -8.07 -20.99 8.27
C GLN A 107 -8.93 -19.73 8.01
N SER A 108 -8.30 -18.55 8.05
CA SER A 108 -9.01 -17.27 7.97
C SER A 108 -8.78 -16.58 6.63
N GLY A 109 -9.89 -16.09 6.06
CA GLY A 109 -9.92 -15.30 4.84
C GLY A 109 -10.21 -13.84 5.15
N LYS A 110 -9.38 -12.92 4.63
CA LYS A 110 -9.54 -11.48 4.80
C LYS A 110 -9.74 -10.81 3.43
N PRO A 111 -10.99 -10.53 3.04
CA PRO A 111 -11.26 -9.75 1.84
C PRO A 111 -10.83 -8.30 2.05
N LYS A 112 -10.41 -7.65 0.95
CA LYS A 112 -10.13 -6.23 0.87
C LYS A 112 -10.75 -5.71 -0.42
N ALA A 113 -11.40 -4.56 -0.34
CA ALA A 113 -11.90 -3.88 -1.52
C ALA A 113 -11.80 -2.38 -1.27
N SER A 114 -11.30 -1.64 -2.27
CA SER A 114 -11.25 -0.19 -2.21
C SER A 114 -11.50 0.43 -3.58
N VAL A 115 -12.06 1.64 -3.53
CA VAL A 115 -12.17 2.56 -4.66
C VAL A 115 -11.31 3.77 -4.34
N GLU A 116 -10.43 4.18 -5.25
CA GLU A 116 -9.54 5.32 -5.07
C GLU A 116 -9.65 6.28 -6.25
N LEU A 117 -9.94 7.55 -5.98
CA LEU A 117 -9.78 8.65 -6.91
C LEU A 117 -8.42 9.29 -6.64
N SER A 118 -7.58 9.44 -7.65
CA SER A 118 -6.29 10.13 -7.51
C SER A 118 -6.09 11.20 -8.56
N GLN A 119 -5.62 12.37 -8.12
CA GLN A 119 -5.27 13.50 -8.95
C GLN A 119 -3.78 13.83 -8.78
N LYS A 120 -3.07 13.94 -9.90
CA LYS A 120 -1.70 14.46 -9.96
C LYS A 120 -1.75 15.93 -10.38
N VAL A 121 -1.01 16.77 -9.66
CA VAL A 121 -0.82 18.19 -9.95
C VAL A 121 0.69 18.40 -10.10
N PHE A 122 1.11 18.68 -11.32
CA PHE A 122 2.52 18.96 -11.61
C PHE A 122 2.87 20.41 -11.26
N ASN A 123 4.11 20.65 -10.84
CA ASN A 123 4.62 21.99 -10.51
C ASN A 123 3.67 22.74 -9.54
N PHE A 124 3.22 22.09 -8.48
CA PHE A 124 2.43 22.74 -7.44
C PHE A 124 3.23 23.86 -6.76
N THR A 125 4.52 23.60 -6.56
CA THR A 125 5.60 24.56 -6.29
C THR A 125 6.73 24.30 -7.28
N GLU A 126 7.69 25.22 -7.42
CA GLU A 126 8.89 25.02 -8.25
C GLU A 126 9.58 23.69 -7.89
N ASP A 127 9.74 22.81 -8.88
CA ASP A 127 10.28 21.45 -8.77
C ASP A 127 9.52 20.52 -7.78
N GLN A 128 8.23 20.77 -7.54
CA GLN A 128 7.40 19.94 -6.66
C GLN A 128 6.13 19.43 -7.35
N ASP A 129 5.96 18.10 -7.32
CA ASP A 129 4.76 17.42 -7.79
C ASP A 129 3.90 16.96 -6.61
N LEU A 130 2.61 17.28 -6.67
CA LEU A 130 1.63 16.87 -5.68
C LEU A 130 0.73 15.77 -6.23
N LYS A 131 0.54 14.72 -5.44
CA LYS A 131 -0.49 13.70 -5.69
C LYS A 131 -1.45 13.65 -4.53
N VAL A 132 -2.72 13.96 -4.82
CA VAL A 132 -3.83 13.82 -3.89
C VAL A 132 -4.59 12.54 -4.24
N LYS A 133 -4.94 11.75 -3.23
CA LYS A 133 -5.75 10.54 -3.40
C LYS A 133 -6.81 10.46 -2.33
N LEU A 134 -8.06 10.34 -2.75
CA LEU A 134 -9.20 10.05 -1.90
C LEU A 134 -9.62 8.59 -2.13
N GLY A 135 -9.61 7.79 -1.08
CA GLY A 135 -9.97 6.38 -1.14
C GLY A 135 -11.10 6.02 -0.18
N TYR A 136 -11.80 4.94 -0.51
CA TYR A 136 -12.80 4.33 0.36
C TYR A 136 -12.58 2.83 0.43
N ASN A 137 -12.32 2.32 1.64
CA ASN A 137 -12.26 0.89 1.90
C ASN A 137 -13.69 0.37 2.08
N VAL A 138 -14.18 -0.39 1.10
CA VAL A 138 -15.55 -0.90 1.04
C VAL A 138 -15.82 -1.94 2.13
N VAL A 139 -14.82 -2.77 2.45
CA VAL A 139 -14.95 -3.82 3.48
C VAL A 139 -14.99 -3.21 4.88
N ALA A 140 -14.08 -2.28 5.16
CA ALA A 140 -14.01 -1.61 6.46
C ALA A 140 -15.02 -0.45 6.60
N ARG A 141 -15.65 -0.03 5.49
CA ARG A 141 -16.52 1.15 5.37
C ARG A 141 -15.86 2.45 5.84
N LYS A 142 -14.58 2.63 5.50
CA LYS A 142 -13.77 3.77 5.97
C LYS A 142 -13.17 4.55 4.80
N PRO A 143 -13.41 5.87 4.72
CA PRO A 143 -12.67 6.73 3.81
C PRO A 143 -11.26 7.00 4.34
N TYR A 144 -10.34 7.23 3.40
CA TYR A 144 -8.97 7.65 3.68
C TYR A 144 -8.49 8.66 2.64
N LEU A 145 -7.56 9.50 3.06
CA LEU A 145 -6.88 10.48 2.24
C LEU A 145 -5.38 10.17 2.24
N GLN A 146 -4.76 10.33 1.08
CA GLN A 146 -3.30 10.30 0.94
C GLN A 146 -2.87 11.56 0.19
N LEU A 147 -1.90 12.26 0.78
CA LEU A 147 -1.17 13.35 0.15
C LEU A 147 0.26 12.87 -0.03
N ARG A 148 0.79 12.97 -1.25
CA ARG A 148 2.19 12.69 -1.53
C ARG A 148 2.77 13.88 -2.27
N GLU A 149 3.90 14.36 -1.78
CA GLU A 149 4.69 15.38 -2.45
C GLU A 149 6.15 14.92 -2.45
N ASN A 150 6.76 14.85 -3.63
CA ASN A 150 8.12 14.35 -3.81
C ASN A 150 8.39 13.04 -3.01
N ASN A 151 9.18 13.15 -1.94
CA ASN A 151 9.61 12.04 -1.09
C ASN A 151 8.75 11.85 0.17
N TRP A 152 7.79 12.71 0.46
CA TRP A 152 6.96 12.60 1.65
C TRP A 152 5.53 12.19 1.32
N THR A 153 4.97 11.31 2.16
CA THR A 153 3.60 10.83 2.05
C THR A 153 2.91 10.94 3.41
N LEU A 154 1.80 11.66 3.45
CA LEU A 154 0.86 11.68 4.57
C LEU A 154 -0.34 10.80 4.23
N ASN A 155 -0.66 9.84 5.11
CA ASN A 155 -1.90 9.07 5.03
C ASN A 155 -2.78 9.43 6.23
N ALA A 156 -4.07 9.57 6.00
CA ALA A 156 -5.08 9.78 7.03
C ALA A 156 -6.29 8.87 6.76
N GLU A 157 -6.67 8.06 7.73
CA GLU A 157 -7.83 7.17 7.68
C GLU A 157 -8.83 7.60 8.76
N LEU A 158 -10.10 7.72 8.38
CA LEU A 158 -11.16 8.02 9.32
C LEU A 158 -11.56 6.75 10.07
N ARG A 159 -11.43 6.78 11.39
CA ARG A 159 -11.91 5.70 12.26
C ARG A 159 -13.26 6.09 12.85
N GLU A 160 -14.23 5.21 12.64
CA GLU A 160 -15.54 5.20 13.30
C GLU A 160 -16.61 6.15 12.71
N SER A 161 -17.87 5.74 12.88
CA SER A 161 -19.07 6.44 12.40
C SER A 161 -19.33 7.67 13.27
N GLY A 162 -18.63 8.77 12.98
CA GLY A 162 -18.76 10.03 13.73
C GLY A 162 -17.61 11.02 13.57
N GLY A 163 -16.54 10.68 12.83
CA GLY A 163 -15.50 11.64 12.43
C GLY A 163 -14.53 12.11 13.53
N LYS A 164 -14.62 11.55 14.74
CA LYS A 164 -13.88 12.08 15.92
C LYS A 164 -12.43 11.58 16.04
N ARG A 165 -12.03 10.53 15.33
CA ARG A 165 -10.65 10.02 15.37
C ARG A 165 -10.11 9.74 13.97
N VAL A 166 -8.98 10.37 13.67
CA VAL A 166 -8.21 10.16 12.44
C VAL A 166 -6.96 9.38 12.80
N HIS A 167 -6.76 8.23 12.17
CA HIS A 167 -5.50 7.51 12.23
C HIS A 167 -4.61 8.02 11.10
N TRP A 168 -3.42 8.51 11.43
CA TRP A 168 -2.51 9.06 10.44
C TRP A 168 -1.13 8.42 10.49
N SER A 169 -0.44 8.46 9.35
CA SER A 169 0.95 8.05 9.25
C SER A 169 1.69 8.95 8.27
N ILE A 170 2.97 9.20 8.54
CA ILE A 170 3.87 9.94 7.66
C ILE A 170 4.98 9.00 7.23
N ALA A 171 5.33 9.04 5.95
CA ALA A 171 6.50 8.37 5.40
C ALA A 171 7.39 9.38 4.66
N TYR A 172 8.70 9.24 4.81
CA TYR A 172 9.70 9.98 4.06
C TYR A 172 10.63 8.98 3.36
N ASP A 173 10.64 9.00 2.03
CA ASP A 173 11.48 8.17 1.19
C ASP A 173 12.92 8.76 1.16
N LEU A 174 13.92 7.92 1.39
CA LEU A 174 15.35 8.25 1.45
C LEU A 174 16.06 7.89 0.15
#